data_AF-A0A9W9J7E2-F1
#
_entry.id   AF-A0A9W9J7E2-F1
#
_cell.length_a   1.000
_cell.length_b   1.000
_cell.length_c   1.000
_cell.angle_alpha   90.00
_cell.angle_beta   90.00
_cell.angle_gamma   90.00
#
_symmetry.space_group_name_H-M   'P 1'
#
loop_
_entity.id
_entity.type
_entity.pdbx_description
1 polymer ?
#
loop_
_entity_poly.entity_id
_entity_poly.type
_entity_poly.pdbx_seq_one_letter_code
_entity_poly.pdbx_strand_id
1 'polypeptide(L)'
;MKNTIPDTRTQEKASKDAREKELLDALDEALCCENCQIAVTKDIMTIDIDNGNYNVKHYPPFFQSNVINDESTSPFDTTTQSENPTYWNHTSLSQRQLYYKLVEQNLNKVLGETKDIDQEVAVLFSHYQVDYHVRQHYLSRRGVMTLCRDNSDIQQLRRWQWKTSDIDTITSSKPAEIEPVGARQWSWPSDKNLEMTYQHIMWKRSSQARLKRVREVRARWAIIMEERRKQREQLLLKQGATLTVRVYCRGELWDIRTLNTVYPVSTVPILRVGRVTRSMGL
;
A
#
# COMPACT_ATOMS: atom_id res chain seq x y z
N MET A 1 32.57 -15.59 3.57
CA MET A 1 31.36 -15.12 4.29
C MET A 1 30.31 -16.21 4.16
N LYS A 2 29.99 -16.93 5.24
CA LYS A 2 28.97 -17.97 5.23
C LYS A 2 27.61 -17.26 5.28
N ASN A 3 26.85 -17.31 4.19
CA ASN A 3 25.48 -16.84 4.17
C ASN A 3 24.62 -17.85 4.93
N THR A 4 24.35 -17.54 6.20
CA THR A 4 23.39 -18.28 7.00
C THR A 4 22.01 -17.95 6.44
N ILE A 5 21.45 -18.86 5.64
CA ILE A 5 20.06 -18.78 5.20
C ILE A 5 19.19 -18.90 6.46
N PRO A 6 18.36 -17.90 6.81
CA PRO A 6 17.53 -17.99 7.99
C PRO A 6 16.54 -19.14 7.85
N ASP A 7 16.42 -19.96 8.90
CA ASP A 7 15.45 -21.05 9.00
C ASP A 7 14.02 -20.50 8.80
N THR A 8 13.21 -21.16 7.97
CA THR A 8 11.87 -20.71 7.55
C THR A 8 10.96 -20.44 8.75
N ARG A 9 11.08 -21.25 9.80
CA ARG A 9 10.37 -21.10 11.07
C ARG A 9 10.69 -19.78 11.80
N THR A 10 11.92 -19.29 11.66
CA THR A 10 12.34 -18.02 12.26
C THR A 10 11.77 -16.83 11.49
N GLN A 11 11.64 -16.96 10.17
CA GLN A 11 11.02 -15.93 9.32
C GLN A 11 9.51 -15.81 9.56
N GLU A 12 8.81 -16.94 9.69
CA GLU A 12 7.37 -16.95 10.00
C GLU A 12 7.06 -16.31 11.35
N LYS A 13 7.83 -16.65 12.39
CA LYS A 13 7.68 -16.04 13.71
C LYS A 13 7.92 -14.53 13.67
N ALA A 14 9.00 -14.08 13.02
CA ALA A 14 9.31 -12.66 12.89
C ALA A 14 8.21 -11.89 12.12
N SER A 15 7.61 -12.51 11.11
CA SER A 15 6.48 -11.94 10.36
C SER A 15 5.20 -11.84 11.22
N LYS A 16 4.91 -12.84 12.06
CA LYS A 16 3.78 -12.82 12.99
C LYS A 16 3.95 -11.70 14.02
N ASP A 17 5.12 -11.62 14.64
CA ASP A 17 5.45 -10.61 15.65
C ASP A 17 5.38 -9.18 15.05
N ALA A 18 5.83 -8.99 13.79
CA ALA A 18 5.73 -7.71 13.10
C ALA A 18 4.28 -7.30 12.82
N ARG A 19 3.44 -8.24 12.36
CA ARG A 19 2.01 -7.97 12.09
C ARG A 19 1.25 -7.61 13.37
N GLU A 20 1.55 -8.29 14.46
CA GLU A 20 0.94 -8.04 15.77
C GLU A 20 1.35 -6.67 16.33
N LYS A 21 2.65 -6.33 16.23
CA LYS A 21 3.14 -5.01 16.64
C LYS A 21 2.44 -3.88 15.89
N GLU A 22 2.29 -4.01 14.58
CA GLU A 22 1.60 -2.97 13.78
C GLU A 22 0.13 -2.81 14.18
N LEU A 23 -0.53 -3.90 14.56
CA LEU A 23 -1.91 -3.90 15.02
C LEU A 23 -2.04 -3.17 16.37
N LEU A 24 -1.09 -3.40 17.29
CA LEU A 24 -1.00 -2.66 18.56
C LEU A 24 -0.68 -1.17 18.34
N ASP A 25 0.23 -0.83 17.42
CA ASP A 25 0.53 0.56 17.09
C ASP A 25 -0.70 1.29 16.51
N ALA A 26 -1.54 0.58 15.74
CA ALA A 26 -2.78 1.13 15.20
C ALA A 26 -3.85 1.33 16.29
N LEU A 27 -3.93 0.41 17.25
CA LEU A 27 -4.78 0.55 18.43
C LEU A 27 -4.37 1.78 19.25
N ASP A 28 -3.09 1.92 19.57
CA ASP A 28 -2.57 3.07 20.33
C ASP A 28 -2.85 4.40 19.63
N GLU A 29 -2.62 4.45 18.32
CA GLU A 29 -2.91 5.64 17.53
C GLU A 29 -4.40 6.00 17.58
N ALA A 30 -5.30 5.02 17.44
CA ALA A 30 -6.73 5.24 17.46
C ALA A 30 -7.23 5.68 18.85
N LEU A 31 -6.75 5.05 19.92
CA LEU A 31 -7.14 5.36 21.30
C LEU A 31 -6.67 6.76 21.73
N CYS A 32 -5.59 7.26 21.14
CA CYS A 32 -5.05 8.60 21.40
C CYS A 32 -5.46 9.63 20.33
N CYS A 33 -6.32 9.28 19.38
CA CYS A 33 -6.65 10.16 18.27
C CYS A 33 -7.74 11.17 18.65
N GLU A 34 -7.39 12.45 18.66
CA GLU A 34 -8.31 13.57 18.94
C GLU A 34 -8.90 14.19 17.65
N ASN A 35 -8.36 13.82 16.49
CA ASN A 35 -8.64 14.50 15.23
C ASN A 35 -9.66 13.76 14.36
N CYS A 36 -9.92 12.48 14.61
CA CYS A 36 -10.87 11.69 13.83
C CYS A 36 -12.30 12.01 14.22
N GLN A 37 -13.09 12.48 13.24
CA GLN A 37 -14.53 12.66 13.38
C GLN A 37 -15.19 11.61 12.48
N ILE A 38 -15.36 10.42 13.03
CA ILE A 38 -16.03 9.32 12.34
C ILE A 38 -17.52 9.38 12.68
N ALA A 39 -18.31 9.86 11.74
CA ALA A 39 -19.77 9.86 11.78
C ALA A 39 -20.31 8.54 11.21
N VAL A 40 -20.17 7.46 11.97
CA VAL A 40 -20.88 6.20 11.68
C VAL A 40 -22.29 6.25 12.27
N THR A 41 -23.25 5.65 11.57
CA THR A 41 -24.64 5.52 12.00
C THR A 41 -24.96 4.08 12.37
N LYS A 42 -26.09 3.86 13.04
CA LYS A 42 -26.57 2.51 13.37
C LYS A 42 -26.86 1.69 12.11
N ASP A 43 -27.37 2.33 11.06
CA ASP A 43 -27.64 1.67 9.79
C ASP A 43 -26.35 1.10 9.18
N ILE A 44 -25.24 1.84 9.27
CA ILE A 44 -23.93 1.36 8.83
C ILE A 44 -23.50 0.14 9.66
N MET A 45 -23.69 0.17 10.99
CA MET A 45 -23.41 -0.98 11.85
C MET A 45 -24.23 -2.21 11.45
N THR A 46 -25.54 -2.05 11.22
CA THR A 46 -26.41 -3.15 10.79
C THR A 46 -25.96 -3.72 9.45
N ILE A 47 -25.62 -2.87 8.47
CA ILE A 47 -25.08 -3.31 7.18
C ILE A 47 -23.78 -4.10 7.36
N ASP A 48 -22.86 -3.64 8.21
CA ASP A 48 -21.60 -4.35 8.45
C ASP A 48 -21.81 -5.67 9.21
N ILE A 49 -22.80 -5.78 10.09
CA ILE A 49 -23.19 -7.05 10.72
C ILE A 49 -23.77 -8.01 9.68
N ASP A 50 -24.72 -7.54 8.87
CA ASP A 50 -25.43 -8.35 7.87
C ASP A 50 -24.48 -8.88 6.78
N ASN A 51 -23.49 -8.07 6.40
CA ASN A 51 -22.44 -8.47 5.46
C ASN A 51 -21.34 -9.35 6.09
N GLY A 52 -21.41 -9.59 7.41
CA GLY A 52 -20.38 -10.33 8.15
C GLY A 52 -19.05 -9.58 8.31
N ASN A 53 -19.02 -8.27 8.04
CA ASN A 53 -17.85 -7.42 8.25
C ASN A 53 -17.59 -7.16 9.75
N TYR A 54 -18.63 -7.12 10.57
CA TYR A 54 -18.55 -6.94 12.02
C TYR A 54 -19.12 -8.16 12.76
N ASN A 55 -18.23 -8.94 13.39
CA ASN A 55 -18.62 -10.14 14.13
C ASN A 55 -18.65 -9.88 15.64
N VAL A 56 -19.85 -9.76 16.21
CA VAL A 56 -20.06 -9.49 17.64
C VAL A 56 -19.53 -10.61 18.56
N LYS A 57 -19.38 -11.84 18.04
CA LYS A 57 -18.92 -13.00 18.82
C LYS A 57 -17.39 -13.12 18.90
N HIS A 58 -16.67 -12.37 18.08
CA HIS A 58 -15.21 -12.46 18.00
C HIS A 58 -14.58 -11.11 18.29
N TYR A 59 -13.41 -11.15 18.92
CA TYR A 59 -12.64 -9.95 19.16
C TYR A 59 -11.21 -10.12 18.59
N PRO A 60 -10.69 -9.15 17.85
CA PRO A 60 -11.39 -7.93 17.41
C PRO A 60 -12.41 -8.19 16.28
N PRO A 61 -13.53 -7.44 16.26
CA PRO A 61 -14.73 -7.82 15.50
C PRO A 61 -14.65 -7.60 13.99
N PHE A 62 -13.69 -6.80 13.50
CA PHE A 62 -13.52 -6.48 12.08
C PHE A 62 -12.41 -7.29 11.36
N PHE A 63 -11.72 -8.20 12.06
CA PHE A 63 -10.47 -8.80 11.54
C PHE A 63 -10.63 -10.24 11.07
N GLN A 64 -11.87 -10.67 10.82
CA GLN A 64 -12.11 -11.88 10.06
C GLN A 64 -11.82 -11.55 8.60
N SER A 65 -10.71 -12.08 8.08
CA SER A 65 -10.53 -12.20 6.65
C SER A 65 -11.66 -13.10 6.15
N ASN A 66 -12.77 -12.49 5.72
CA ASN A 66 -13.85 -13.16 5.00
C ASN A 66 -13.39 -13.59 3.60
N VAL A 67 -12.13 -14.03 3.47
CA VAL A 67 -11.76 -14.97 2.42
C VAL A 67 -12.48 -16.26 2.79
N ILE A 68 -13.79 -16.26 2.54
CA ILE A 68 -14.53 -17.43 2.11
C ILE A 68 -13.58 -18.09 1.13
N ASN A 69 -13.19 -19.33 1.44
CA ASN A 69 -12.37 -20.20 0.60
C ASN A 69 -12.73 -19.95 -0.88
N ASP A 70 -12.02 -19.04 -1.52
CA ASP A 70 -12.14 -18.84 -2.94
C ASP A 70 -11.28 -19.98 -3.48
N GLU A 71 -11.92 -20.89 -4.20
CA GLU A 71 -11.28 -21.99 -4.92
C GLU A 71 -10.21 -21.50 -5.93
N SER A 72 -9.96 -20.18 -5.97
CA SER A 72 -8.90 -19.48 -6.69
C SER A 72 -7.56 -19.38 -5.95
N THR A 73 -7.43 -19.95 -4.74
CA THR A 73 -6.12 -20.03 -4.07
C THR A 73 -5.19 -20.84 -4.96
N SER A 74 -4.06 -20.26 -5.39
CA SER A 74 -3.10 -20.93 -6.26
C SER A 74 -2.78 -22.33 -5.72
N PRO A 75 -2.75 -23.40 -6.52
CA PRO A 75 -2.36 -24.73 -6.05
C PRO A 75 -0.92 -24.80 -5.50
N PHE A 76 -0.16 -23.71 -5.60
CA PHE A 76 1.18 -23.53 -5.04
C PHE A 76 1.22 -22.66 -3.77
N ASP A 77 0.08 -22.13 -3.30
CA ASP A 77 0.02 -21.40 -2.04
C ASP A 77 0.00 -22.38 -0.86
N THR A 78 1.19 -22.65 -0.31
CA THR A 78 1.36 -23.44 0.93
C THR A 78 1.16 -22.60 2.20
N THR A 79 0.62 -21.38 2.08
CA THR A 79 0.43 -20.50 3.23
C THR A 79 -0.73 -21.02 4.07
N THR A 80 -0.43 -21.83 5.09
CA THR A 80 -1.40 -22.24 6.11
C THR A 80 -2.08 -20.99 6.67
N GLN A 81 -3.42 -21.00 6.72
CA GLN A 81 -4.22 -19.96 7.35
C GLN A 81 -3.65 -19.67 8.74
N SER A 82 -2.90 -18.57 8.86
CA SER A 82 -2.37 -18.09 10.13
C SER A 82 -3.55 -17.87 11.07
N GLU A 83 -3.46 -18.40 12.29
CA GLU A 83 -4.31 -17.98 13.40
C GLU A 83 -4.47 -16.45 13.35
N ASN A 84 -5.72 -16.01 13.30
CA ASN A 84 -6.05 -14.61 13.09
C ASN A 84 -5.41 -13.78 14.22
N PRO A 85 -4.65 -12.72 13.89
CA PRO A 85 -4.01 -11.91 14.91
C PRO A 85 -5.09 -11.13 15.68
N THR A 86 -5.32 -11.54 16.92
CA THR A 86 -6.15 -10.83 17.89
C THR A 86 -5.25 -9.94 18.74
N TYR A 87 -5.25 -8.63 18.52
CA TYR A 87 -4.47 -7.71 19.38
C TYR A 87 -4.88 -7.77 20.85
N TRP A 88 -6.11 -8.21 21.13
CA TRP A 88 -6.66 -8.23 22.49
C TRP A 88 -5.83 -9.05 23.47
N ASN A 89 -5.24 -10.15 23.01
CA ASN A 89 -4.38 -11.01 23.84
C ASN A 89 -3.12 -10.27 24.31
N HIS A 90 -2.69 -9.25 23.56
CA HIS A 90 -1.45 -8.51 23.78
C HIS A 90 -1.69 -7.05 24.15
N THR A 91 -2.96 -6.67 24.32
CA THR A 91 -3.33 -5.32 24.74
C THR A 91 -2.98 -5.11 26.20
N SER A 92 -2.24 -4.05 26.49
CA SER A 92 -1.91 -3.63 27.85
C SER A 92 -3.16 -3.22 28.63
N LEU A 93 -3.08 -3.27 29.96
CA LEU A 93 -4.19 -2.86 30.83
C LEU A 93 -4.59 -1.40 30.62
N SER A 94 -3.63 -0.51 30.39
CA SER A 94 -3.87 0.90 30.13
C SER A 94 -4.63 1.12 28.81
N GLN A 95 -4.25 0.41 27.75
CA GLN A 95 -4.97 0.44 26.46
C GLN A 95 -6.41 -0.05 26.62
N ARG A 96 -6.65 -1.13 27.37
CA ARG A 96 -8.01 -1.62 27.64
C ARG A 96 -8.84 -0.60 28.42
N GLN A 97 -8.26 0.05 29.43
CA GLN A 97 -8.94 1.09 30.20
C GLN A 97 -9.31 2.30 29.32
N LEU A 98 -8.41 2.74 28.44
CA LEU A 98 -8.68 3.81 27.48
C LEU A 98 -9.79 3.42 26.49
N TYR A 99 -9.76 2.18 25.98
CA TYR A 99 -10.82 1.66 25.11
C TYR A 99 -12.19 1.74 25.80
N TYR A 100 -12.33 1.19 27.01
CA TYR A 100 -13.61 1.22 27.73
C TYR A 100 -14.05 2.64 28.10
N LYS A 101 -13.10 3.53 28.41
CA LYS A 101 -13.40 4.95 28.62
C LYS A 101 -14.00 5.60 27.37
N LEU A 102 -13.48 5.30 26.18
CA LEU A 102 -14.03 5.80 24.91
C LEU A 102 -15.42 5.20 24.63
N VAL A 103 -15.61 3.91 24.90
CA VAL A 103 -16.92 3.25 24.77
C VAL A 103 -17.95 3.90 25.70
N GLU A 104 -17.60 4.19 26.95
CA GLU A 104 -18.47 4.86 27.91
C GLU A 104 -18.83 6.29 27.45
N GLN A 105 -17.86 7.05 26.93
CA GLN A 105 -18.10 8.38 26.37
C GLN A 105 -19.08 8.34 25.19
N ASN A 106 -18.90 7.37 24.29
CA ASN A 106 -19.80 7.16 23.16
C ASN A 106 -21.20 6.73 23.62
N LEU A 107 -21.29 5.85 24.60
CA LEU A 107 -22.56 5.39 25.17
C LEU A 107 -23.35 6.54 25.78
N ASN A 108 -22.70 7.37 26.59
CA ASN A 108 -23.32 8.55 27.18
C ASN A 108 -23.83 9.53 26.10
N LYS A 109 -23.09 9.68 25.00
CA LYS A 109 -23.53 10.50 23.86
C LYS A 109 -24.75 9.90 23.17
N VAL A 110 -24.75 8.60 22.86
CA VAL A 110 -25.85 7.90 22.18
C VAL A 110 -27.13 7.93 23.01
N LEU A 111 -27.02 7.68 24.32
CA LEU A 111 -28.16 7.75 25.25
C LEU A 111 -28.67 9.19 25.43
N GLY A 112 -27.79 10.19 25.37
CA GLY A 112 -28.15 11.60 25.45
C GLY A 112 -28.86 12.15 24.21
N GLU A 113 -28.45 11.70 23.02
CA GLU A 113 -29.01 12.15 21.73
C GLU A 113 -30.37 11.51 21.42
N THR A 114 -30.66 10.35 22.01
CA THR A 114 -31.79 9.52 21.58
C THR A 114 -32.46 8.84 22.77
N LYS A 115 -33.61 9.38 23.18
CA LYS A 115 -34.33 9.00 24.42
C LYS A 115 -35.03 7.64 24.38
N ASP A 116 -35.06 6.95 23.24
CA ASP A 116 -35.91 5.77 23.01
C ASP A 116 -35.13 4.62 22.34
N ILE A 117 -33.87 4.42 22.74
CA ILE A 117 -33.05 3.29 22.26
C ILE A 117 -32.96 2.24 23.35
N ASP A 118 -33.11 0.99 22.94
CA ASP A 118 -32.76 -0.17 23.75
C ASP A 118 -31.30 -0.09 24.23
N GLN A 119 -31.09 -0.31 25.53
CA GLN A 119 -29.79 -0.21 26.17
C GLN A 119 -28.78 -1.18 25.53
N GLU A 120 -29.19 -2.38 25.14
CA GLU A 120 -28.29 -3.35 24.50
C GLU A 120 -27.79 -2.85 23.14
N VAL A 121 -28.69 -2.27 22.34
CA VAL A 121 -28.35 -1.69 21.04
C VAL A 121 -27.43 -0.48 21.21
N ALA A 122 -27.65 0.35 22.23
CA ALA A 122 -26.79 1.49 22.54
C ALA A 122 -25.37 1.04 22.93
N VAL A 123 -25.24 -0.01 23.75
CA VAL A 123 -23.96 -0.60 24.14
C VAL A 123 -23.24 -1.16 22.92
N LEU A 124 -23.92 -1.97 22.11
CA LEU A 124 -23.35 -2.55 20.88
C LEU A 124 -22.86 -1.46 19.92
N PHE A 125 -23.67 -0.43 19.70
CA PHE A 125 -23.30 0.67 18.81
C PHE A 125 -22.11 1.48 19.33
N SER A 126 -22.00 1.64 20.65
CA SER A 126 -20.86 2.34 21.28
C SER A 126 -19.55 1.58 21.11
N HIS A 127 -19.59 0.25 21.24
CA HIS A 127 -18.46 -0.63 20.91
C HIS A 127 -18.09 -0.52 19.43
N TYR A 128 -19.10 -0.67 18.55
CA TYR A 128 -18.93 -0.56 17.11
C TYR A 128 -18.22 0.74 16.70
N GLN A 129 -18.60 1.88 17.29
CA GLN A 129 -17.96 3.17 17.01
C GLN A 129 -16.46 3.17 17.30
N VAL A 130 -16.05 2.62 18.46
CA VAL A 130 -14.63 2.55 18.83
C VAL A 130 -13.89 1.54 17.96
N ASP A 131 -14.47 0.36 17.75
CA ASP A 131 -13.87 -0.70 16.93
C ASP A 131 -13.69 -0.26 15.47
N TYR A 132 -14.68 0.45 14.92
CA TYR A 132 -14.62 0.98 13.56
C TYR A 132 -13.51 2.04 13.47
N HIS A 133 -13.37 2.90 14.48
CA HIS A 133 -12.29 3.87 14.54
C HIS A 133 -10.90 3.21 14.55
N VAL A 134 -10.71 2.17 15.37
CA VAL A 134 -9.49 1.36 15.39
C VAL A 134 -9.22 0.72 14.02
N ARG A 135 -10.25 0.14 13.38
CA ARG A 135 -10.16 -0.42 12.03
C ARG A 135 -9.69 0.62 11.03
N GLN A 136 -10.23 1.83 11.04
CA GLN A 136 -9.84 2.88 10.10
C GLN A 136 -8.35 3.24 10.25
N HIS A 137 -7.85 3.38 11.48
CA HIS A 137 -6.41 3.61 11.72
C HIS A 137 -5.55 2.45 11.24
N TYR A 138 -5.95 1.20 11.48
CA TYR A 138 -5.26 0.02 10.97
C TYR A 138 -5.20 0.01 9.43
N LEU A 139 -6.35 0.23 8.79
CA LEU A 139 -6.46 0.29 7.33
C LEU A 139 -5.70 1.48 6.73
N SER A 140 -5.54 2.60 7.44
CA SER A 140 -4.79 3.74 6.92
C SER A 140 -3.33 3.41 6.60
N ARG A 141 -2.79 2.36 7.22
CA ARG A 141 -1.42 1.88 7.06
C ARG A 141 -1.28 0.71 6.09
N ARG A 142 -2.37 0.00 5.78
CA ARG A 142 -2.36 -1.27 5.02
C ARG A 142 -3.34 -1.33 3.85
N GLY A 143 -4.30 -0.43 3.83
CA GLY A 143 -5.33 -0.35 2.81
C GLY A 143 -4.75 0.05 1.46
N VAL A 144 -5.56 -0.19 0.42
CA VAL A 144 -5.21 0.09 -0.99
C VAL A 144 -4.76 1.54 -1.21
N MET A 145 -5.24 2.48 -0.40
CA MET A 145 -4.89 3.90 -0.53
C MET A 145 -3.42 4.19 -0.22
N THR A 146 -2.72 3.31 0.48
CA THR A 146 -1.27 3.45 0.75
C THR A 146 -0.43 3.32 -0.53
N LEU A 147 -0.98 2.69 -1.56
CA LEU A 147 -0.36 2.57 -2.89
C LEU A 147 -0.47 3.87 -3.70
N CYS A 148 -1.42 4.75 -3.36
CA CYS A 148 -1.62 6.02 -4.05
C CYS A 148 -0.60 7.07 -3.58
N ARG A 149 0.23 7.55 -4.51
CA ARG A 149 1.28 8.54 -4.23
C ARG A 149 0.72 9.95 -4.20
N ASP A 150 -0.24 10.25 -5.06
CA ASP A 150 -0.86 11.56 -5.23
C ASP A 150 -2.36 11.46 -5.53
N ASN A 151 -2.99 12.63 -5.74
CA ASN A 151 -4.41 12.71 -6.07
C ASN A 151 -4.74 12.11 -7.44
N SER A 152 -3.77 12.02 -8.37
CA SER A 152 -3.98 11.37 -9.67
C SER A 152 -4.16 9.87 -9.49
N ASP A 153 -3.30 9.24 -8.69
CA ASP A 153 -3.41 7.81 -8.36
C ASP A 153 -4.76 7.50 -7.68
N ILE A 154 -5.27 8.39 -6.80
CA ILE A 154 -6.62 8.23 -6.19
C ILE A 154 -7.73 8.30 -7.23
N GLN A 155 -7.67 9.27 -8.15
CA GLN A 155 -8.67 9.38 -9.21
C GLN A 155 -8.65 8.16 -10.13
N GLN A 156 -7.47 7.63 -10.44
CA GLN A 156 -7.32 6.40 -11.22
C GLN A 156 -7.91 5.19 -10.48
N LEU A 157 -7.59 5.03 -9.19
CA LEU A 157 -8.15 3.97 -8.35
C LEU A 157 -9.69 4.04 -8.32
N ARG A 158 -10.24 5.24 -8.10
CA ARG A 158 -11.69 5.46 -8.08
C ARG A 158 -12.33 5.11 -9.42
N ARG A 159 -11.75 5.57 -10.54
CA ARG A 159 -12.25 5.22 -11.89
C ARG A 159 -12.20 3.71 -12.14
N TRP A 160 -11.13 3.04 -11.71
CA TRP A 160 -11.00 1.60 -11.82
C TRP A 160 -12.08 0.87 -11.01
N GLN A 161 -12.29 1.24 -9.75
CA GLN A 161 -13.34 0.63 -8.91
C GLN A 161 -14.74 0.81 -9.52
N TRP A 162 -15.06 2.00 -10.04
CA TRP A 162 -16.33 2.23 -10.75
C TRP A 162 -16.48 1.32 -11.97
N LYS A 163 -15.42 1.17 -12.76
CA LYS A 163 -15.42 0.29 -13.93
C LYS A 163 -15.63 -1.18 -13.53
N THR A 164 -15.02 -1.63 -12.44
CA THR A 164 -15.22 -2.99 -11.91
C THR A 164 -16.66 -3.18 -11.43
N SER A 165 -17.21 -2.23 -10.68
CA SER A 165 -18.61 -2.26 -10.25
C SER A 165 -19.60 -2.28 -11.41
N ASP A 166 -19.31 -1.58 -12.51
CA ASP A 166 -20.11 -1.63 -13.74
C ASP A 166 -20.07 -3.03 -14.36
N ILE A 167 -18.91 -3.71 -14.36
CA ILE A 167 -18.78 -5.09 -14.86
C ILE A 167 -19.55 -6.06 -13.97
N ASP A 168 -19.47 -5.91 -12.65
CA ASP A 168 -20.15 -6.78 -11.69
C ASP A 168 -21.67 -6.63 -11.79
N THR A 169 -22.17 -5.40 -12.03
CA THR A 169 -23.60 -5.14 -12.25
C THR A 169 -24.10 -5.66 -13.59
N ILE A 170 -23.28 -5.68 -14.64
CA ILE A 170 -23.64 -6.33 -15.92
C ILE A 170 -23.73 -7.86 -15.76
N THR A 171 -22.86 -8.44 -14.93
CA THR A 171 -22.79 -9.90 -14.72
C THR A 171 -23.84 -10.39 -13.74
N SER A 172 -24.23 -9.54 -12.79
CA SER A 172 -25.27 -9.80 -11.80
C SER A 172 -26.65 -9.52 -12.38
N SER A 173 -27.58 -10.47 -12.30
CA SER A 173 -28.98 -10.29 -12.71
C SER A 173 -29.79 -9.33 -11.81
N LYS A 174 -29.12 -8.58 -10.92
CA LYS A 174 -29.76 -7.60 -10.05
C LYS A 174 -29.86 -6.25 -10.77
N PRO A 175 -31.01 -5.56 -10.70
CA PRO A 175 -31.13 -4.22 -11.27
C PRO A 175 -30.12 -3.28 -10.60
N ALA A 176 -29.37 -2.54 -11.41
CA ALA A 176 -28.42 -1.55 -10.92
C ALA A 176 -29.15 -0.49 -10.08
N GLU A 177 -28.69 -0.25 -8.84
CA GLU A 177 -29.13 0.91 -8.06
C GLU A 177 -28.79 2.18 -8.88
N ILE A 178 -29.82 2.97 -9.22
CA ILE A 178 -29.65 4.18 -10.02
C ILE A 178 -28.98 5.24 -9.15
N GLU A 179 -27.67 5.41 -9.31
CA GLU A 179 -26.97 6.48 -8.62
C GLU A 179 -27.27 7.86 -9.25
N PRO A 180 -27.35 8.92 -8.43
CA PRO A 180 -27.60 10.27 -8.91
C PRO A 180 -26.48 10.75 -9.85
N VAL A 181 -26.89 11.51 -10.87
CA VAL A 181 -25.98 12.07 -11.89
C VAL A 181 -24.88 12.91 -11.22
N GLY A 182 -23.62 12.51 -11.39
CA GLY A 182 -22.45 13.19 -10.82
C GLY A 182 -21.88 12.57 -9.54
N ALA A 183 -22.56 11.61 -8.91
CA ALA A 183 -22.07 10.93 -7.70
C ALA A 183 -20.67 10.33 -7.91
N ARG A 184 -20.47 9.65 -9.05
CA ARG A 184 -19.23 8.95 -9.43
C ARG A 184 -17.95 9.81 -9.37
N GLN A 185 -18.07 11.14 -9.48
CA GLN A 185 -16.89 12.01 -9.45
C GLN A 185 -16.28 12.11 -8.04
N TRP A 186 -17.10 12.01 -7.00
CA TRP A 186 -16.67 12.24 -5.61
C TRP A 186 -16.93 11.07 -4.66
N SER A 187 -17.83 10.14 -5.01
CA SER A 187 -18.15 8.94 -4.24
C SER A 187 -17.33 7.71 -4.66
N TRP A 188 -17.35 6.71 -3.78
CA TRP A 188 -16.81 5.38 -4.01
C TRP A 188 -17.96 4.40 -4.29
N PRO A 189 -17.80 3.45 -5.22
CA PRO A 189 -18.86 2.51 -5.57
C PRO A 189 -19.18 1.60 -4.37
N SER A 190 -20.47 1.43 -4.07
CA SER A 190 -20.96 0.56 -2.99
C SER A 190 -20.37 0.85 -1.59
N ASP A 191 -19.83 2.05 -1.34
CA ASP A 191 -19.24 2.48 -0.07
C ASP A 191 -20.32 2.86 0.98
N LYS A 192 -21.31 1.98 1.16
CA LYS A 192 -22.43 2.20 2.09
C LYS A 192 -21.96 2.37 3.53
N ASN A 193 -20.84 1.73 3.88
CA ASN A 193 -20.22 1.84 5.21
C ASN A 193 -19.20 2.99 5.34
N LEU A 194 -19.04 3.83 4.30
CA LEU A 194 -18.12 4.98 4.24
C LEU A 194 -16.63 4.64 4.47
N GLU A 195 -16.25 3.37 4.38
CA GLU A 195 -14.88 2.92 4.63
C GLU A 195 -13.88 3.59 3.69
N MET A 196 -14.13 3.57 2.38
CA MET A 196 -13.24 4.21 1.40
C MET A 196 -13.23 5.73 1.55
N THR A 197 -14.35 6.31 1.98
CA THR A 197 -14.44 7.74 2.31
C THR A 197 -13.54 8.10 3.48
N TYR A 198 -13.57 7.35 4.59
CA TYR A 198 -12.71 7.60 5.74
C TYR A 198 -11.24 7.34 5.44
N GLN A 199 -10.93 6.26 4.71
CA GLN A 199 -9.58 6.00 4.25
C GLN A 199 -9.02 7.16 3.41
N HIS A 200 -9.85 7.78 2.58
CA HIS A 200 -9.42 8.94 1.78
C HIS A 200 -9.14 10.17 2.65
N ILE A 201 -9.93 10.40 3.70
CA ILE A 201 -9.70 11.49 4.65
C ILE A 201 -8.40 11.26 5.43
N MET A 202 -8.19 10.05 5.96
CA MET A 202 -6.95 9.69 6.65
C MET A 202 -5.75 9.80 5.73
N TRP A 203 -5.88 9.32 4.48
CA TRP A 203 -4.87 9.52 3.46
C TRP A 203 -4.60 11.02 3.27
N LYS A 204 -5.58 11.89 3.10
CA LYS A 204 -5.31 13.34 2.94
C LYS A 204 -4.54 13.92 4.12
N ARG A 205 -4.89 13.54 5.35
CA ARG A 205 -4.22 14.00 6.58
C ARG A 205 -2.75 13.60 6.63
N SER A 206 -2.40 12.39 6.19
CA SER A 206 -1.01 11.90 6.17
C SER A 206 -0.19 12.35 4.95
N SER A 207 -0.68 13.32 4.16
CA SER A 207 -0.02 13.78 2.92
C SER A 207 1.41 14.26 3.13
N GLN A 208 1.66 15.05 4.18
CA GLN A 208 2.99 15.56 4.49
C GLN A 208 3.97 14.43 4.84
N ALA A 209 3.53 13.47 5.66
CA ALA A 209 4.31 12.30 6.03
C ALA A 209 4.64 11.44 4.79
N ARG A 210 3.68 11.23 3.89
CA ARG A 210 3.91 10.53 2.61
C ARG A 210 4.93 11.26 1.74
N LEU A 211 4.78 12.58 1.56
CA LEU A 211 5.72 13.37 0.77
C LEU A 211 7.14 13.34 1.35
N LYS A 212 7.28 13.32 2.68
CA LYS A 212 8.58 13.11 3.34
C LYS A 212 9.16 11.74 3.00
N ARG A 213 8.38 10.66 3.16
CA ARG A 213 8.82 9.30 2.81
C ARG A 213 9.22 9.17 1.35
N VAL A 214 8.43 9.72 0.42
CA VAL A 214 8.75 9.69 -1.02
C VAL A 214 10.07 10.41 -1.30
N ARG A 215 10.33 11.56 -0.67
CA ARG A 215 11.62 12.27 -0.80
C ARG A 215 12.79 11.45 -0.26
N GLU A 216 12.64 10.85 0.92
CA GLU A 216 13.66 9.99 1.52
C GLU A 216 13.97 8.77 0.67
N VAL A 217 12.93 8.09 0.15
CA VAL A 217 13.09 6.93 -0.73
C VAL A 217 13.76 7.33 -2.05
N ARG A 218 13.37 8.47 -2.66
CA ARG A 218 14.03 8.98 -3.86
C ARG A 218 15.51 9.30 -3.62
N ALA A 219 15.84 9.89 -2.48
CA ALA A 219 17.23 10.16 -2.11
C ALA A 219 18.04 8.86 -1.94
N ARG A 220 17.49 7.87 -1.23
CA ARG A 220 18.12 6.53 -1.10
C ARG A 220 18.29 5.85 -2.45
N TRP A 221 17.29 5.93 -3.31
CA TRP A 221 17.34 5.36 -4.65
C TRP A 221 18.41 6.01 -5.52
N ALA A 222 18.55 7.33 -5.45
CA ALA A 222 19.61 8.06 -6.16
C ALA A 222 21.01 7.57 -5.74
N ILE A 223 21.23 7.36 -4.44
CA ILE A 223 22.49 6.81 -3.92
C ILE A 223 22.74 5.40 -4.49
N ILE A 224 21.72 4.53 -4.46
CA ILE A 224 21.83 3.17 -5.01
C ILE A 224 22.15 3.21 -6.50
N MET A 225 21.47 4.06 -7.27
CA MET A 225 21.68 4.17 -8.71
C MET A 225 23.07 4.67 -9.07
N GLU A 226 23.60 5.62 -8.31
CA GLU A 226 24.96 6.14 -8.47
C GLU A 226 26.00 5.06 -8.15
N GLU A 227 25.81 4.30 -7.07
CA GLU A 227 26.67 3.17 -6.73
C GLU A 227 26.62 2.09 -7.82
N ARG A 228 25.42 1.76 -8.33
CA ARG A 228 25.25 0.83 -9.47
C ARG A 228 25.87 1.35 -10.76
N ARG A 229 25.94 2.67 -10.98
CA ARG A 229 26.64 3.28 -12.11
C ARG A 229 28.15 3.05 -11.99
N LYS A 230 28.75 3.36 -10.84
CA LYS A 230 30.17 3.12 -10.55
C LYS A 230 30.57 1.66 -10.68
N GLN A 231 29.74 0.74 -10.17
CA GLN A 231 29.96 -0.70 -10.32
C GLN A 231 30.01 -1.14 -11.78
N ARG A 232 29.11 -0.60 -12.63
CA ARG A 232 29.12 -0.87 -14.07
C ARG A 232 30.37 -0.34 -14.76
N GLU A 233 30.82 0.87 -14.41
CA GLU A 233 32.07 1.44 -14.95
C GLU A 233 33.30 0.62 -14.55
N GLN A 234 33.37 0.17 -13.30
CA GLN A 234 34.46 -0.71 -12.85
C GLN A 234 34.45 -2.07 -13.56
N LEU A 235 33.28 -2.64 -13.83
CA LEU A 235 33.16 -3.87 -14.60
C LEU A 235 33.61 -3.67 -16.05
N LEU A 236 33.23 -2.57 -16.68
CA LEU A 236 33.66 -2.22 -18.04
C LEU A 236 35.17 -1.99 -18.12
N LEU A 237 35.79 -1.34 -17.12
CA LEU A 237 37.25 -1.20 -17.05
C LEU A 237 37.95 -2.55 -16.90
N LYS A 238 37.39 -3.47 -16.10
CA LYS A 238 37.92 -4.83 -15.94
C LYS A 238 37.75 -5.68 -17.22
N GLN A 239 36.65 -5.52 -17.94
CA GLN A 239 36.38 -6.21 -19.21
C GLN A 239 37.19 -5.64 -20.38
N GLY A 240 37.35 -4.31 -20.44
CA GLY A 240 38.20 -3.61 -21.41
C GLY A 240 39.70 -3.88 -21.25
N ALA A 241 40.12 -4.47 -20.14
CA ALA A 241 41.51 -4.89 -19.90
C ALA A 241 41.84 -6.28 -20.51
N THR A 242 40.86 -7.03 -21.03
CA THR A 242 41.11 -8.37 -21.62
C THR A 242 40.27 -8.64 -22.86
N LEU A 243 40.59 -7.98 -23.98
CA LEU A 243 40.24 -8.47 -25.32
C LEU A 243 41.35 -9.38 -25.82
N THR A 244 41.15 -10.70 -25.73
CA THR A 244 41.98 -11.69 -26.44
C THR A 244 41.36 -11.91 -27.82
N VAL A 245 41.96 -11.31 -28.84
CA VAL A 245 41.57 -11.52 -30.23
C VAL A 245 42.42 -12.67 -30.79
N ARG A 246 41.76 -13.78 -31.12
CA ARG A 246 42.39 -14.89 -31.85
C ARG A 246 42.20 -14.67 -33.34
N VAL A 247 43.30 -14.45 -34.04
CA VAL A 247 43.29 -14.30 -35.51
C VAL A 247 43.77 -15.61 -36.11
N TYR A 248 42.94 -16.18 -36.98
CA TYR A 248 43.28 -17.36 -37.76
C TYR A 248 43.67 -16.91 -39.17
N CYS A 249 44.94 -17.12 -39.52
CA CYS A 249 45.44 -16.90 -40.88
C CYS A 249 46.22 -18.14 -41.33
N ARG A 250 45.83 -18.71 -42.48
CA ARG A 250 46.53 -19.82 -43.15
C ARG A 250 46.74 -21.10 -42.30
N GLY A 251 45.76 -21.47 -41.49
CA GLY A 251 45.77 -22.76 -40.78
C GLY A 251 46.55 -22.78 -39.46
N GLU A 252 47.17 -21.67 -39.06
CA GLU A 252 47.82 -21.54 -37.76
C GLU A 252 47.09 -20.52 -36.87
N LEU A 253 46.98 -20.85 -35.58
CA LEU A 253 46.33 -20.00 -34.56
C LEU A 253 47.38 -19.09 -33.92
N TRP A 254 47.18 -17.78 -34.03
CA TRP A 254 48.03 -16.79 -33.40
C TRP A 254 47.30 -16.17 -32.19
N ASP A 255 47.84 -16.40 -30.98
CA ASP A 255 47.38 -15.77 -29.74
C ASP A 255 48.10 -14.40 -29.58
N ILE A 256 47.43 -13.31 -29.98
CA ILE A 256 47.95 -11.96 -29.75
C ILE A 256 47.58 -11.57 -28.32
N ARG A 257 48.56 -11.61 -27.41
CA ARG A 257 48.39 -11.07 -26.05
C ARG A 257 48.60 -9.56 -26.08
N THR A 258 47.57 -8.84 -25.62
CA THR A 258 47.50 -7.41 -25.30
C THR A 258 47.63 -6.41 -26.45
N LEU A 259 46.48 -5.88 -26.90
CA LEU A 259 46.40 -4.50 -27.36
C LEU A 259 46.08 -3.65 -26.13
N ASN A 260 47.05 -2.87 -25.65
CA ASN A 260 46.75 -1.78 -24.73
C ASN A 260 45.87 -0.78 -25.47
N THR A 261 44.61 -0.65 -25.05
CA THR A 261 43.70 0.37 -25.52
C THR A 261 44.33 1.73 -25.24
N VAL A 262 44.82 2.39 -26.29
CA VAL A 262 45.26 3.79 -26.22
C VAL A 262 44.06 4.61 -25.75
N TYR A 263 44.25 5.39 -24.69
CA TYR A 263 43.26 6.29 -24.10
C TYR A 263 42.48 7.09 -25.17
N PRO A 264 41.22 7.48 -24.90
CA PRO A 264 40.47 8.32 -25.83
C PRO A 264 41.17 9.68 -25.94
N VAL A 265 41.70 9.98 -27.13
CA VAL A 265 42.16 11.32 -27.48
C VAL A 265 40.93 12.23 -27.46
N SER A 266 40.83 13.07 -26.43
CA SER A 266 40.02 14.27 -26.46
C SER A 266 40.55 15.18 -27.56
N THR A 267 39.93 15.15 -28.73
CA THR A 267 40.06 16.23 -29.71
C THR A 267 38.67 16.70 -30.11
N VAL A 268 38.40 17.92 -29.66
CA VAL A 268 37.26 18.78 -29.90
C VAL A 268 36.83 18.75 -31.38
N PRO A 269 35.53 18.67 -31.70
CA PRO A 269 35.06 18.83 -33.07
C PRO A 269 35.24 20.30 -33.50
N ILE A 270 36.15 20.56 -34.43
CA ILE A 270 36.25 21.84 -35.12
C ILE A 270 35.03 21.98 -36.03
N LEU A 271 34.09 22.83 -35.64
CA LEU A 271 33.00 23.32 -36.49
C LEU A 271 33.61 24.07 -37.70
N ARG A 272 33.62 23.43 -38.87
CA ARG A 272 33.81 24.15 -40.13
C ARG A 272 32.51 24.88 -40.47
N VAL A 273 32.53 26.20 -40.30
CA VAL A 273 31.52 27.11 -40.84
C VAL A 273 31.70 27.17 -42.36
N GLY A 274 30.86 26.42 -43.09
CA GLY A 274 30.74 26.53 -44.54
C GLY A 274 29.93 27.77 -44.90
N ARG A 275 30.58 28.77 -45.52
CA ARG A 275 29.92 29.91 -46.16
C ARG A 275 29.05 29.44 -47.31
N VAL A 276 27.76 29.72 -47.22
CA VAL A 276 26.82 29.75 -48.34
C VAL A 276 27.15 30.99 -49.18
N THR A 277 27.50 30.80 -50.44
CA THR A 277 27.35 31.85 -51.46
C THR A 277 26.40 31.36 -52.54
N ARG A 278 25.47 32.25 -52.84
CA ARG A 278 24.22 32.11 -53.57
C ARG A 278 24.52 32.35 -55.05
N SER A 279 24.21 31.41 -55.93
CA SER A 279 24.18 31.66 -57.37
C SER A 279 22.89 32.39 -57.72
N MET A 280 23.01 33.57 -58.32
CA MET A 280 21.95 34.20 -59.10
C MET A 280 22.19 33.83 -60.56
N GLY A 281 21.26 33.08 -61.15
CA GLY A 281 21.15 32.94 -62.59
C GLY A 281 20.10 33.93 -63.10
N LEU A 282 20.51 34.75 -64.06
CA LEU A 282 19.63 35.33 -65.08
C LEU A 282 19.35 34.27 -66.14
#